data_AF-A0A6I6WUQ4-F1
#
_entry.id   AF-A0A6I6WUQ4-F1
#
_cell.length_a   1.000
_cell.length_b   1.000
_cell.length_c   1.000
_cell.angle_alpha   90.00
_cell.angle_beta   90.00
_cell.angle_gamma   90.00
#
_symmetry.space_group_name_H-M   'P 1'
#
loop_
_entity.id
_entity.type
_entity.pdbx_description
1 polymer ?
#
loop_
_entity_poly.entity_id
_entity_poly.type
_entity_poly.pdbx_seq_one_letter_code
_entity_poly.pdbx_strand_id
1 'polypeptide(L)'
;MPVSPATAPAPAPVSRGRRRARGRARRRSPATAARAHLAPLDGLRGFAVLAVLLFHAGHLGGGFLGVDLFFVLSGFLITGLLLREVADTGRIAPVAFWARRARRLLPALAVVGTVTLLLTWASGRPSMLRFAREDAPWAAAQAVNWHYITEQIGYWNASGTRVLTHLWSIAVEWQFYLVWPLVVAVVGRGRRGHARVAVLAAAGALGSLFLMLDLGQAVDTTRAYEGTDTRAFALLLGALAATAPVRSLAARVPGPLSGAVCAALAGGLGIAWVRTDGEHAPGLFQGGLFVHAAACAVLISLLAAAPEGRAGTLLGSALPRRLGELSYSLYLWHWPVLLLLPEVPGLGGWGRTALVVAVSLAAAQATKLLVEDPVRYRTPWTTGRRGLIALAAAVAVTVGVWAALPQPPMGAGTVDVGELAAG
;
A
#
# COMPACT_ATOMS: atom_id res chain seq x y z
N MET A 1 7.13 -92.12 -18.00
CA MET A 1 6.49 -91.81 -16.69
C MET A 1 7.20 -92.63 -15.62
N PRO A 2 7.25 -92.25 -14.33
CA PRO A 2 6.87 -91.03 -13.63
C PRO A 2 7.99 -90.54 -12.66
N VAL A 3 7.60 -89.68 -11.73
CA VAL A 3 8.38 -88.87 -10.77
C VAL A 3 8.66 -89.64 -9.46
N SER A 4 9.73 -89.24 -8.76
CA SER A 4 10.25 -89.72 -7.46
C SER A 4 10.63 -88.48 -6.62
N PRO A 5 11.08 -88.53 -5.34
CA PRO A 5 10.94 -89.51 -4.26
C PRO A 5 10.55 -88.87 -2.89
N ALA A 6 10.64 -89.71 -1.85
CA ALA A 6 10.31 -89.60 -0.44
C ALA A 6 11.38 -88.97 0.52
N THR A 7 10.90 -88.44 1.67
CA THR A 7 11.33 -88.58 3.11
C THR A 7 12.83 -88.58 3.51
N ALA A 8 13.36 -88.08 4.65
CA ALA A 8 12.98 -87.53 5.99
C ALA A 8 14.23 -86.72 6.51
N PRO A 9 14.58 -86.49 7.82
CA PRO A 9 13.89 -86.19 9.11
C PRO A 9 14.43 -84.87 9.81
N ALA A 10 14.04 -84.57 11.06
CA ALA A 10 14.54 -83.45 11.94
C ALA A 10 15.64 -83.94 12.95
N PRO A 11 16.42 -83.14 13.75
CA PRO A 11 16.22 -81.76 14.29
C PRO A 11 17.48 -80.84 14.54
N ALA A 12 17.28 -79.72 15.26
CA ALA A 12 18.21 -78.89 16.11
C ALA A 12 18.91 -77.63 15.52
N PRO A 13 19.31 -76.62 16.34
CA PRO A 13 18.85 -75.23 16.20
C PRO A 13 19.91 -74.25 15.67
N VAL A 14 19.48 -73.22 14.93
CA VAL A 14 20.36 -72.11 14.52
C VAL A 14 19.69 -70.77 14.80
N SER A 15 20.39 -69.98 15.61
CA SER A 15 20.11 -68.59 15.93
C SER A 15 20.21 -67.69 14.69
N ARG A 16 19.26 -66.75 14.55
CA ARG A 16 19.49 -65.38 14.04
C ARG A 16 18.18 -64.60 14.06
N GLY A 17 18.08 -63.69 15.02
CA GLY A 17 16.95 -62.78 15.17
C GLY A 17 16.69 -61.97 13.90
N ARG A 18 15.48 -62.10 13.37
CA ARG A 18 14.89 -61.16 12.43
C ARG A 18 13.55 -60.72 12.98
N ARG A 19 13.42 -59.44 13.37
CA ARG A 19 12.15 -58.71 13.19
C ARG A 19 12.38 -57.19 13.21
N ARG A 20 12.51 -56.67 11.99
CA ARG A 20 11.87 -55.46 11.47
C ARG A 20 11.99 -54.22 12.36
N ALA A 21 13.07 -53.47 12.13
CA ALA A 21 13.03 -52.01 12.25
C ALA A 21 11.91 -51.48 11.32
N ARG A 22 10.74 -51.22 11.89
CA ARG A 22 9.69 -50.46 11.22
C ARG A 22 10.22 -49.04 11.05
N GLY A 23 10.60 -48.71 9.82
CA GLY A 23 10.95 -47.35 9.43
C GLY A 23 9.81 -46.40 9.83
N ARG A 24 10.08 -45.54 10.80
CA ARG A 24 9.41 -44.24 10.93
C ARG A 24 9.91 -43.35 9.79
N ALA A 25 9.55 -43.68 8.56
CA ALA A 25 9.45 -42.68 7.53
C ALA A 25 8.26 -41.80 7.93
N ARG A 26 8.54 -40.71 8.64
CA ARG A 26 7.61 -39.59 8.79
C ARG A 26 7.20 -39.18 7.37
N ARG A 27 6.07 -39.69 6.91
CA ARG A 27 5.27 -39.04 5.87
C ARG A 27 4.97 -37.65 6.41
N ARG A 28 5.79 -36.68 6.03
CA ARG A 28 5.43 -35.27 6.09
C ARG A 28 4.26 -35.11 5.13
N SER A 29 3.05 -35.25 5.65
CA SER A 29 1.87 -34.75 4.95
C SER A 29 2.15 -33.29 4.58
N PRO A 30 1.98 -32.88 3.31
CA PRO A 30 2.07 -31.48 2.93
C PRO A 30 0.80 -30.79 3.42
N ALA A 31 0.72 -30.56 4.73
CA ALA A 31 -0.20 -29.59 5.28
C ALA A 31 0.23 -28.24 4.70
N THR A 32 -0.52 -27.75 3.73
CA THR A 32 -0.62 -26.34 3.32
C THR A 32 0.71 -25.58 3.36
N ALA A 33 1.41 -25.52 2.23
CA ALA A 33 2.47 -24.54 2.03
C ALA A 33 1.95 -23.17 2.49
N ALA A 34 2.41 -22.73 3.67
CA ALA A 34 2.03 -21.44 4.23
C ALA A 34 2.33 -20.39 3.16
N ARG A 35 1.33 -19.56 2.82
CA ARG A 35 1.48 -18.43 1.90
C ARG A 35 2.82 -17.75 2.20
N ALA A 36 3.79 -17.83 1.29
CA ALA A 36 5.11 -17.26 1.50
C ALA A 36 4.96 -15.73 1.61
N HIS A 37 4.89 -15.27 2.86
CA HIS A 37 4.78 -13.87 3.21
C HIS A 37 6.13 -13.20 2.93
N LEU A 38 6.15 -12.21 2.05
CA LEU A 38 7.38 -11.52 1.64
C LEU A 38 7.70 -10.40 2.65
N ALA A 39 8.27 -10.80 3.79
CA ALA A 39 8.70 -9.88 4.85
C ALA A 39 9.54 -8.67 4.35
N PRO A 40 10.45 -8.79 3.37
CA PRO A 40 11.21 -7.65 2.86
C PRO A 40 10.33 -6.54 2.26
N LEU A 41 9.18 -6.90 1.68
CA LEU A 41 8.26 -5.92 1.08
C LEU A 41 7.50 -5.12 2.14
N ASP A 42 7.20 -5.72 3.29
CA ASP A 42 6.69 -4.94 4.43
C ASP A 42 7.78 -4.02 4.98
N GLY A 43 9.04 -4.45 5.01
CA GLY A 43 10.18 -3.58 5.29
C GLY A 43 10.21 -2.32 4.42
N LEU A 44 10.08 -2.48 3.09
CA LEU A 44 10.00 -1.36 2.15
C LEU A 44 8.82 -0.43 2.46
N ARG A 45 7.64 -0.97 2.81
CA ARG A 45 6.48 -0.17 3.24
C ARG A 45 6.79 0.65 4.48
N GLY A 46 7.55 0.08 5.42
CA GLY A 46 8.01 0.76 6.64
C GLY A 46 8.91 1.96 6.33
N PHE A 47 9.87 1.80 5.42
CA PHE A 47 10.71 2.92 4.97
C PHE A 47 9.92 3.97 4.19
N ALA A 48 9.01 3.55 3.31
CA ALA A 48 8.17 4.46 2.52
C ALA A 48 7.30 5.35 3.41
N VAL A 49 6.62 4.80 4.42
CA VAL A 49 5.78 5.61 5.32
C VAL A 49 6.62 6.55 6.19
N LEU A 50 7.81 6.13 6.62
CA LEU A 50 8.71 6.98 7.38
C LEU A 50 9.21 8.16 6.54
N ALA A 51 9.57 7.92 5.27
CA ALA A 51 9.96 8.98 4.35
C ALA A 51 8.84 9.99 4.13
N VAL A 52 7.61 9.53 3.92
CA VAL A 52 6.44 10.41 3.81
C VAL A 52 6.23 11.23 5.08
N LEU A 53 6.38 10.63 6.26
CA LEU A 53 6.24 11.35 7.52
C LEU A 53 7.32 12.43 7.65
N LEU A 54 8.58 12.09 7.38
CA LEU A 54 9.70 13.03 7.45
C LEU A 54 9.58 14.15 6.41
N PHE A 55 9.01 13.88 5.24
CA PHE A 55 8.66 14.90 4.26
C PHE A 55 7.69 15.92 4.86
N HIS A 56 6.55 15.48 5.38
CA HIS A 56 5.57 16.38 5.96
C HIS A 56 6.08 17.10 7.23
N ALA A 57 7.00 16.47 7.96
CA ALA A 57 7.66 17.10 9.11
C ALA A 57 8.78 18.09 8.73
N GLY A 58 9.07 18.29 7.43
CA GLY A 58 10.06 19.25 6.93
C GLY A 58 11.51 18.76 6.95
N HIS A 59 11.76 17.47 7.14
CA HIS A 59 13.11 16.90 7.29
C HIS A 59 13.61 16.11 6.08
N LEU A 60 12.74 15.84 5.09
CA LEU A 60 13.10 15.04 3.92
C LEU A 60 12.33 15.51 2.67
N GLY A 61 12.87 16.47 1.92
CA GLY A 61 12.19 17.14 0.81
C GLY A 61 11.61 16.19 -0.25
N GLY A 62 12.30 15.09 -0.56
CA GLY A 62 11.85 14.08 -1.52
C GLY A 62 11.09 12.91 -0.89
N GLY A 63 10.78 12.95 0.41
CA GLY A 63 10.15 11.82 1.11
C GLY A 63 8.73 11.50 0.63
N PHE A 64 8.05 12.42 -0.05
CA PHE A 64 6.78 12.17 -0.74
C PHE A 64 6.89 11.08 -1.81
N LEU A 65 8.09 10.84 -2.38
CA LEU A 65 8.36 9.75 -3.32
C LEU A 65 8.15 8.36 -2.69
N GLY A 66 8.05 8.26 -1.35
CA GLY A 66 7.59 7.06 -0.67
C GLY A 66 6.19 6.62 -1.13
N VAL A 67 5.30 7.55 -1.53
CA VAL A 67 3.98 7.23 -2.12
C VAL A 67 4.12 6.49 -3.45
N ASP A 68 5.10 6.87 -4.26
CA ASP A 68 5.37 6.20 -5.54
C ASP A 68 5.82 4.75 -5.33
N LEU A 69 6.66 4.51 -4.31
CA LEU A 69 7.03 3.15 -3.88
C LEU A 69 5.81 2.36 -3.37
N PHE A 70 4.86 2.99 -2.66
CA PHE A 70 3.60 2.34 -2.27
C PHE A 70 2.77 1.94 -3.49
N PHE A 71 2.62 2.80 -4.49
CA PHE A 71 1.92 2.48 -5.73
C PHE A 71 2.52 1.25 -6.42
N VAL A 72 3.84 1.19 -6.56
CA VAL A 72 4.52 0.04 -7.17
C VAL A 72 4.31 -1.24 -6.36
N LEU A 73 4.42 -1.16 -5.02
CA LEU A 73 4.14 -2.29 -4.14
C LEU A 73 2.70 -2.78 -4.24
N SER A 74 1.74 -1.86 -4.28
CA SER A 74 0.31 -2.15 -4.42
C SER A 74 0.05 -2.86 -5.76
N GLY A 75 0.58 -2.32 -6.86
CA GLY A 75 0.55 -2.96 -8.18
C GLY A 75 1.08 -4.39 -8.17
N PHE A 76 2.26 -4.59 -7.56
CA PHE A 76 2.92 -5.89 -7.48
C PHE A 76 2.12 -6.91 -6.65
N LEU A 77 1.70 -6.52 -5.45
CA LEU A 77 1.01 -7.42 -4.52
C LEU A 77 -0.38 -7.79 -5.02
N ILE A 78 -1.16 -6.84 -5.55
CA ILE A 78 -2.50 -7.11 -6.08
C ILE A 78 -2.41 -7.99 -7.31
N THR A 79 -1.56 -7.65 -8.27
CA THR A 79 -1.44 -8.41 -9.52
C THR A 79 -0.94 -9.83 -9.26
N GLY A 80 0.04 -9.98 -8.37
CA GLY A 80 0.52 -11.29 -7.96
C GLY A 80 -0.57 -12.14 -7.29
N LEU A 81 -1.44 -11.53 -6.47
CA LEU A 81 -2.59 -12.23 -5.87
C LEU A 81 -3.61 -12.68 -6.93
N LEU A 82 -3.97 -11.79 -7.86
CA LEU A 82 -4.94 -12.07 -8.92
C LEU A 82 -4.44 -13.16 -9.88
N LEU A 83 -3.19 -13.07 -10.32
CA LEU A 83 -2.59 -14.06 -11.22
C LEU A 83 -2.48 -15.44 -10.56
N ARG A 84 -2.18 -15.50 -9.25
CA ARG A 84 -2.24 -16.76 -8.49
C ARG A 84 -3.66 -17.30 -8.40
N GLU A 85 -4.66 -16.47 -8.14
CA GLU A 85 -6.07 -16.90 -8.10
C GLU A 85 -6.51 -17.50 -9.46
N VAL A 86 -6.08 -16.88 -10.57
CA VAL A 86 -6.32 -17.43 -11.92
C VAL A 86 -5.59 -18.75 -12.13
N ALA A 87 -4.34 -18.88 -11.69
CA ALA A 87 -3.57 -20.11 -11.81
C ALA A 87 -4.20 -21.26 -11.00
N ASP A 88 -4.69 -20.96 -9.80
CA ASP A 88 -5.24 -21.95 -8.87
C ASP A 88 -6.68 -22.36 -9.23
N THR A 89 -7.50 -21.43 -9.75
CA THR A 89 -8.95 -21.63 -9.92
C THR A 89 -9.46 -21.44 -11.34
N GLY A 90 -8.62 -21.02 -12.29
CA GLY A 90 -8.99 -20.69 -13.68
C GLY A 90 -9.81 -19.41 -13.85
N ARG A 91 -10.20 -18.74 -12.75
CA ARG A 91 -11.03 -17.53 -12.77
C ARG A 91 -10.60 -16.57 -11.66
N ILE A 92 -11.15 -15.35 -11.71
CA ILE A 92 -11.09 -14.39 -10.60
C ILE A 92 -12.50 -14.27 -10.05
N ALA A 93 -12.62 -14.10 -8.74
CA ALA A 93 -13.85 -13.68 -8.07
C ALA A 93 -13.73 -12.21 -7.62
N PRO A 94 -14.03 -11.22 -8.50
CA PRO A 94 -13.83 -9.80 -8.20
C PRO A 94 -14.60 -9.34 -6.96
N VAL A 95 -15.84 -9.79 -6.80
CA VAL A 95 -16.67 -9.46 -5.62
C VAL A 95 -16.01 -9.94 -4.33
N ALA A 96 -15.46 -11.16 -4.31
CA ALA A 96 -14.76 -11.67 -3.15
C ALA A 96 -13.44 -10.92 -2.90
N PHE A 97 -12.75 -10.50 -3.96
CA PHE A 97 -11.56 -9.65 -3.88
C PHE A 97 -11.89 -8.29 -3.25
N TRP A 98 -12.89 -7.57 -3.77
CA TRP A 98 -13.29 -6.26 -3.27
C TRP A 98 -13.80 -6.34 -1.84
N ALA A 99 -14.59 -7.37 -1.50
CA ALA A 99 -15.07 -7.57 -0.13
C ALA A 99 -13.91 -7.76 0.87
N ARG A 100 -12.85 -8.48 0.49
CA ARG A 100 -11.63 -8.62 1.33
C ARG A 100 -10.89 -7.30 1.48
N ARG A 101 -10.82 -6.49 0.42
CA ARG A 101 -10.15 -5.18 0.43
C ARG A 101 -10.93 -4.16 1.26
N ALA A 102 -12.24 -4.09 1.08
CA ALA A 102 -13.16 -3.28 1.87
C ALA A 102 -13.01 -3.54 3.36
N ARG A 103 -13.06 -4.80 3.80
CA ARG A 103 -12.85 -5.16 5.22
C ARG A 103 -11.49 -4.79 5.77
N ARG A 104 -10.46 -4.71 4.92
CA ARG A 104 -9.11 -4.38 5.35
C ARG A 104 -8.89 -2.87 5.48
N LEU A 105 -9.52 -2.07 4.63
CA LEU A 105 -9.18 -0.65 4.46
C LEU A 105 -10.28 0.28 5.02
N LEU A 106 -11.54 0.06 4.63
CA LEU A 106 -12.62 1.00 4.94
C LEU A 106 -12.90 1.23 6.43
N PRO A 107 -12.84 0.22 7.32
CA PRO A 107 -13.10 0.44 8.75
C PRO A 107 -12.15 1.46 9.39
N ALA A 108 -10.84 1.32 9.14
CA ALA A 108 -9.87 2.27 9.67
C ALA A 108 -10.04 3.64 9.02
N LEU A 109 -10.26 3.71 7.70
CA LEU A 109 -10.51 4.98 7.03
C LEU A 109 -11.73 5.72 7.60
N ALA A 110 -12.84 5.02 7.84
CA ALA A 110 -14.06 5.60 8.42
C ALA A 110 -13.80 6.13 9.83
N VAL A 111 -13.08 5.39 10.67
CA VAL A 111 -12.71 5.82 12.02
C VAL A 111 -11.82 7.05 11.97
N VAL A 112 -10.72 7.01 11.22
CA VAL A 112 -9.78 8.14 11.14
C VAL A 112 -10.45 9.36 10.53
N GLY A 113 -11.22 9.21 9.45
CA GLY A 113 -11.96 10.30 8.83
C GLY A 113 -12.96 10.96 9.80
N THR A 114 -13.74 10.14 10.53
CA THR A 114 -14.70 10.65 11.53
C THR A 114 -14.00 11.38 12.66
N VAL A 115 -12.93 10.80 13.23
CA VAL A 115 -12.18 11.45 14.32
C VAL A 115 -11.50 12.72 13.81
N THR A 116 -10.95 12.72 12.60
CA THR A 116 -10.33 13.91 11.98
C THR A 116 -11.35 15.03 11.82
N LEU A 117 -12.57 14.74 11.35
CA LEU A 117 -13.66 15.72 11.26
C LEU A 117 -14.02 16.29 12.63
N LEU A 118 -14.17 15.44 13.65
CA LEU A 118 -14.51 15.87 15.00
C LEU A 118 -13.41 16.72 15.63
N LEU A 119 -12.14 16.34 15.47
CA LEU A 119 -11.00 17.12 15.96
C LEU A 119 -10.88 18.45 15.22
N THR A 120 -11.09 18.46 13.90
CA THR A 120 -11.08 19.71 13.11
C THR A 120 -12.21 20.64 13.53
N TRP A 121 -13.38 20.12 13.87
CA TRP A 121 -14.46 20.92 14.44
C TRP A 121 -14.13 21.45 15.84
N ALA A 122 -13.54 20.62 16.70
CA ALA A 122 -13.26 20.98 18.09
C ALA A 122 -12.07 21.94 18.25
N SER A 123 -11.03 21.83 17.42
CA SER A 123 -9.78 22.57 17.58
C SER A 123 -9.22 23.19 16.29
N GLY A 124 -9.79 22.88 15.12
CA GLY A 124 -9.33 23.42 13.85
C GLY A 124 -9.80 24.85 13.60
N ARG A 125 -9.13 25.53 12.66
CA ARG A 125 -9.58 26.84 12.17
C ARG A 125 -10.90 26.71 11.40
N PRO A 126 -11.77 27.74 11.37
CA PRO A 126 -13.02 27.68 10.61
C PRO A 126 -12.85 27.29 9.13
N SER A 127 -11.78 27.77 8.48
CA SER A 127 -11.45 27.39 7.10
C SER A 127 -11.07 25.91 6.96
N MET A 128 -10.36 25.34 7.93
CA MET A 128 -10.01 23.91 7.93
C MET A 128 -11.26 23.04 8.07
N LEU A 129 -12.21 23.44 8.94
CA LEU A 129 -13.49 22.73 9.08
C LEU A 129 -14.30 22.79 7.79
N ARG A 130 -14.37 23.96 7.14
CA ARG A 130 -15.06 24.12 5.85
C ARG A 130 -14.49 23.13 4.81
N PHE A 131 -13.19 23.16 4.58
CA PHE A 131 -12.54 22.26 3.62
C PHE A 131 -12.67 20.79 4.02
N ALA A 132 -12.56 20.45 5.31
CA ALA A 132 -12.73 19.08 5.77
C ALA A 132 -14.14 18.54 5.46
N ARG A 133 -15.17 19.38 5.59
CA ARG A 133 -16.56 19.04 5.25
C ARG A 133 -16.76 18.91 3.74
N GLU A 134 -16.12 19.75 2.94
CA GLU A 134 -16.14 19.70 1.47
C GLU A 134 -15.43 18.44 0.94
N ASP A 135 -14.25 18.12 1.49
CA ASP A 135 -13.41 16.99 1.07
C ASP A 135 -13.98 15.62 1.50
N ALA A 136 -14.67 15.55 2.64
CA ALA A 136 -15.06 14.28 3.26
C ALA A 136 -15.93 13.37 2.37
N PRO A 137 -16.96 13.86 1.65
CA PRO A 137 -17.72 13.06 0.69
C PRO A 137 -16.85 12.45 -0.41
N TRP A 138 -15.88 13.22 -0.94
CA TRP A 138 -14.98 12.76 -1.99
C TRP A 138 -13.94 11.75 -1.47
N ALA A 139 -13.45 11.95 -0.25
CA ALA A 139 -12.58 10.99 0.43
C ALA A 139 -13.32 9.66 0.69
N ALA A 140 -14.58 9.72 1.11
CA ALA A 140 -15.43 8.53 1.30
C ALA A 140 -15.68 7.80 -0.03
N ALA A 141 -15.94 8.55 -1.10
CA ALA A 141 -16.14 8.03 -2.46
C ALA A 141 -14.85 7.52 -3.14
N GLN A 142 -13.68 7.66 -2.51
CA GLN A 142 -12.37 7.35 -3.10
C GLN A 142 -12.06 8.14 -4.38
N ALA A 143 -12.49 9.41 -4.41
CA ALA A 143 -12.38 10.32 -5.55
C ALA A 143 -11.82 11.70 -5.18
N VAL A 144 -11.25 11.86 -3.98
CA VAL A 144 -10.73 13.15 -3.48
C VAL A 144 -9.61 13.73 -4.36
N ASN A 145 -8.83 12.88 -5.03
CA ASN A 145 -7.82 13.34 -5.97
C ASN A 145 -8.44 14.07 -7.17
N TRP A 146 -9.58 13.61 -7.68
CA TRP A 146 -10.30 14.28 -8.77
C TRP A 146 -10.95 15.57 -8.30
N HIS A 147 -11.45 15.60 -7.07
CA HIS A 147 -11.96 16.83 -6.45
C HIS A 147 -10.88 17.93 -6.40
N TYR A 148 -9.67 17.61 -5.94
CA TYR A 148 -8.56 18.57 -5.91
C TYR A 148 -8.12 19.03 -7.30
N ILE A 149 -8.06 18.12 -8.27
CA ILE A 149 -7.80 18.48 -9.67
C ILE A 149 -8.87 19.44 -10.21
N THR A 150 -10.15 19.19 -9.92
CA THR A 150 -11.24 20.07 -10.41
C THR A 150 -11.24 21.44 -9.74
N GLU A 151 -10.81 21.51 -8.48
CA GLU A 151 -10.67 22.79 -7.77
C GLU A 151 -9.35 23.50 -8.08
N GLN A 152 -8.46 22.87 -8.85
CA GLN A 152 -7.11 23.38 -9.14
C GLN A 152 -6.30 23.68 -7.86
N ILE A 153 -6.50 22.85 -6.84
CA ILE A 153 -5.81 22.98 -5.56
C ILE A 153 -4.67 21.98 -5.55
N GLY A 154 -3.47 22.48 -5.86
CA GLY A 154 -2.28 21.65 -5.86
C GLY A 154 -1.90 21.15 -4.49
N TYR A 155 -1.44 19.89 -4.45
CA TYR A 155 -0.93 19.23 -3.25
C TYR A 155 0.02 20.09 -2.41
N TRP A 156 0.94 20.80 -3.09
CA TRP A 156 1.95 21.65 -2.47
C TRP A 156 1.32 22.84 -1.72
N ASN A 157 0.25 23.40 -2.29
CA ASN A 157 -0.49 24.56 -1.78
C ASN A 157 -1.59 24.18 -0.76
N ALA A 158 -2.06 22.93 -0.78
CA ALA A 158 -3.09 22.41 0.14
C ALA A 158 -2.57 22.05 1.54
N SER A 159 -1.25 21.95 1.69
CA SER A 159 -0.56 21.34 2.83
C SER A 159 -0.81 22.02 4.18
N GLY A 160 -1.31 23.26 4.23
CA GLY A 160 -1.57 23.96 5.50
C GLY A 160 -3.02 23.93 6.00
N THR A 161 -3.98 23.53 5.17
CA THR A 161 -5.42 23.81 5.42
C THR A 161 -6.34 22.62 5.20
N ARG A 162 -5.96 21.64 4.37
CA ARG A 162 -6.79 20.47 4.05
C ARG A 162 -6.35 19.24 4.83
N VAL A 163 -7.08 18.92 5.90
CA VAL A 163 -6.79 17.79 6.81
C VAL A 163 -6.94 16.40 6.18
N LEU A 164 -7.54 16.31 4.99
CA LEU A 164 -7.73 15.06 4.24
C LEU A 164 -6.86 14.98 2.97
N THR A 165 -5.96 15.96 2.73
CA THR A 165 -5.27 16.05 1.43
C THR A 165 -4.45 14.81 1.09
N HIS A 166 -3.76 14.21 2.06
CA HIS A 166 -2.96 13.00 1.86
C HIS A 166 -3.76 11.79 1.35
N LEU A 167 -5.09 11.80 1.47
CA LEU A 167 -5.94 10.71 0.99
C LEU A 167 -6.06 10.63 -0.54
N TRP A 168 -5.56 11.62 -1.29
CA TRP A 168 -5.52 11.57 -2.76
C TRP A 168 -4.84 10.29 -3.27
N SER A 169 -3.74 9.88 -2.62
CA SER A 169 -2.98 8.71 -3.06
C SER A 169 -3.74 7.40 -2.78
N ILE A 170 -4.44 7.33 -1.64
CA ILE A 170 -5.32 6.21 -1.30
C ILE A 170 -6.46 6.10 -2.30
N ALA A 171 -7.05 7.23 -2.71
CA ALA A 171 -8.09 7.25 -3.74
C ALA A 171 -7.58 6.66 -5.07
N VAL A 172 -6.38 7.06 -5.52
CA VAL A 172 -5.73 6.49 -6.72
C VAL A 172 -5.54 4.96 -6.59
N GLU A 173 -5.03 4.48 -5.45
CA GLU A 173 -4.89 3.03 -5.23
C GLU A 173 -6.24 2.30 -5.26
N TRP A 174 -7.28 2.87 -4.67
CA TRP A 174 -8.62 2.28 -4.65
C TRP A 174 -9.23 2.17 -6.04
N GLN A 175 -9.04 3.18 -6.89
CA GLN A 175 -9.48 3.15 -8.28
C GLN A 175 -8.78 2.01 -9.04
N PHE A 176 -7.49 1.79 -8.80
CA PHE A 176 -6.79 0.61 -9.32
C PHE A 176 -7.34 -0.71 -8.76
N TYR A 177 -7.65 -0.78 -7.47
CA TYR A 177 -8.26 -1.97 -6.85
C TYR A 177 -9.65 -2.28 -7.41
N LEU A 178 -10.38 -1.26 -7.89
CA LEU A 178 -11.67 -1.42 -8.53
C LEU A 178 -11.51 -2.00 -9.95
N VAL A 179 -10.68 -1.37 -10.77
CA VAL A 179 -10.58 -1.67 -12.21
C VAL A 179 -9.71 -2.88 -12.51
N TRP A 180 -8.53 -2.98 -11.88
CA TRP A 180 -7.51 -3.96 -12.26
C TRP A 180 -7.93 -5.43 -12.13
N PRO A 181 -8.68 -5.86 -11.10
CA PRO A 181 -9.20 -7.23 -11.02
C PRO A 181 -10.04 -7.64 -12.22
N LEU A 182 -10.82 -6.72 -12.79
CA LEU A 182 -11.64 -6.99 -13.98
C LEU A 182 -10.77 -7.17 -15.22
N VAL A 183 -9.75 -6.31 -15.37
CA VAL A 183 -8.76 -6.41 -16.44
C VAL A 183 -8.06 -7.76 -16.39
N VAL A 184 -7.46 -8.12 -15.24
CA VAL A 184 -6.75 -9.40 -15.08
C VAL A 184 -7.71 -10.59 -15.22
N ALA A 185 -8.98 -10.46 -14.84
CA ALA A 185 -9.96 -11.52 -15.05
C ALA A 185 -10.09 -11.85 -16.54
N VAL A 186 -10.16 -10.84 -17.40
CA VAL A 186 -10.27 -11.03 -18.85
C VAL A 186 -8.96 -11.52 -19.46
N VAL A 187 -7.84 -10.80 -19.23
CA VAL A 187 -6.59 -11.04 -19.96
C VAL A 187 -5.67 -12.08 -19.31
N GLY A 188 -5.82 -12.32 -18.01
CA GLY A 188 -4.93 -13.17 -17.21
C GLY A 188 -5.17 -14.67 -17.36
N ARG A 189 -6.20 -15.10 -18.11
CA ARG A 189 -6.54 -16.52 -18.27
C ARG A 189 -5.61 -17.28 -19.23
N GLY A 190 -5.55 -18.60 -19.10
CA GLY A 190 -4.86 -19.49 -20.03
C GLY A 190 -3.33 -19.38 -20.04
N ARG A 191 -2.68 -20.17 -20.92
CA ARG A 191 -1.21 -20.34 -20.94
C ARG A 191 -0.42 -19.05 -21.17
N ARG A 192 -1.01 -18.09 -21.90
CA ARG A 192 -0.39 -16.77 -22.20
C ARG A 192 -0.89 -15.65 -21.27
N GLY A 193 -1.66 -15.98 -20.24
CA GLY A 193 -2.30 -15.00 -19.34
C GLY A 193 -1.30 -14.02 -18.72
N HIS A 194 -0.21 -14.53 -18.14
CA HIS A 194 0.85 -13.70 -17.57
C HIS A 194 1.51 -12.78 -18.61
N ALA A 195 1.75 -13.26 -19.83
CA ALA A 195 2.37 -12.47 -20.89
C ALA A 195 1.43 -11.35 -21.37
N ARG A 196 0.14 -11.64 -21.53
CA ARG A 196 -0.87 -10.62 -21.90
C ARG A 196 -1.02 -9.55 -20.83
N VAL A 197 -1.04 -9.94 -19.55
CA VAL A 197 -1.04 -8.99 -18.43
C VAL A 197 0.24 -8.15 -18.42
N ALA A 198 1.41 -8.75 -18.71
CA ALA A 198 2.67 -8.02 -18.80
C ALA A 198 2.64 -6.97 -19.92
N VAL A 199 2.23 -7.36 -21.13
CA VAL A 199 2.11 -6.45 -22.27
C VAL A 199 1.13 -5.32 -21.97
N LEU A 200 -0.05 -5.63 -21.41
CA LEU A 200 -1.05 -4.62 -21.08
C LEU A 200 -0.57 -3.67 -19.97
N ALA A 201 0.10 -4.19 -18.94
CA ALA A 201 0.67 -3.37 -17.87
C ALA A 201 1.78 -2.46 -18.40
N ALA A 202 2.66 -2.97 -19.27
CA ALA A 202 3.72 -2.18 -19.90
C ALA A 202 3.14 -1.09 -20.82
N ALA A 203 2.20 -1.44 -21.69
CA ALA A 203 1.53 -0.49 -22.58
C ALA A 203 0.76 0.58 -21.80
N GLY A 204 0.03 0.17 -20.75
CA GLY A 204 -0.68 1.11 -19.89
C GLY A 204 0.26 2.02 -19.09
N ALA A 205 1.42 1.51 -18.64
CA ALA A 205 2.42 2.34 -17.96
C ALA A 205 3.02 3.40 -18.89
N LEU A 206 3.30 3.03 -20.14
CA LEU A 206 3.75 3.97 -21.17
C LEU A 206 2.66 4.98 -21.56
N GLY A 207 1.40 4.54 -21.66
CA GLY A 207 0.26 5.43 -21.90
C GLY A 207 0.04 6.42 -20.75
N SER A 208 0.20 5.96 -19.50
CA SER A 208 0.13 6.81 -18.32
C SER A 208 1.27 7.84 -18.27
N LEU A 209 2.49 7.43 -18.62
CA LEU A 209 3.62 8.36 -18.80
C LEU A 209 3.31 9.39 -19.89
N PHE A 210 2.79 8.97 -21.03
CA PHE A 210 2.38 9.87 -22.11
C PHE A 210 1.36 10.91 -21.61
N LEU A 211 0.30 10.47 -20.91
CA LEU A 211 -0.69 11.38 -20.32
C LEU A 211 -0.08 12.34 -19.31
N MET A 212 0.91 11.91 -18.52
CA MET A 212 1.63 12.80 -17.61
C MET A 212 2.38 13.90 -18.37
N LEU A 213 3.04 13.55 -19.47
CA LEU A 213 3.81 14.50 -20.29
C LEU A 213 2.89 15.46 -21.08
N ASP A 214 1.72 14.98 -21.51
CA ASP A 214 0.76 15.75 -22.30
C ASP A 214 -0.10 16.67 -21.44
N LEU A 215 -0.60 16.17 -20.31
CA LEU A 215 -1.52 16.89 -19.42
C LEU A 215 -0.80 17.63 -18.28
N GLY A 216 0.49 17.37 -18.08
CA GLY A 216 1.29 18.03 -17.06
C GLY A 216 1.63 19.46 -17.46
N GLN A 217 1.41 20.41 -16.56
CA GLN A 217 1.82 21.80 -16.76
C GLN A 217 3.10 22.09 -15.97
N ALA A 218 3.95 22.96 -16.52
CA ALA A 218 5.23 23.31 -15.89
C ALA A 218 5.06 24.11 -14.58
N VAL A 219 3.94 24.85 -14.47
CA VAL A 219 3.63 25.69 -13.31
C VAL A 219 2.68 24.97 -12.36
N ASP A 220 1.59 24.40 -12.88
CA ASP A 220 0.64 23.62 -12.08
C ASP A 220 0.87 22.12 -12.23
N THR A 221 1.45 21.52 -11.18
CA THR A 221 1.76 20.08 -11.15
C THR A 221 0.61 19.22 -10.65
N THR A 222 -0.53 19.82 -10.23
CA THR A 222 -1.70 19.12 -9.64
C THR A 222 -2.16 17.97 -10.51
N ARG A 223 -2.41 18.25 -11.80
CA ARG A 223 -2.91 17.24 -12.75
C ARG A 223 -1.94 16.09 -12.95
N ALA A 224 -0.64 16.40 -13.05
CA ALA A 224 0.42 15.40 -13.25
C ALA A 224 0.63 14.55 -11.99
N TYR A 225 0.52 15.15 -10.81
CA TYR A 225 0.87 14.52 -9.53
C TYR A 225 -0.27 13.72 -8.89
N GLU A 226 -1.52 14.20 -8.97
CA GLU A 226 -2.68 13.59 -8.29
C GLU A 226 -3.60 12.81 -9.24
N GLY A 227 -3.37 12.91 -10.56
CA GLY A 227 -4.13 12.23 -11.58
C GLY A 227 -3.98 10.70 -11.51
N THR A 228 -5.10 9.98 -11.48
CA THR A 228 -5.07 8.52 -11.48
C THR A 228 -4.46 7.96 -12.76
N ASP A 229 -4.80 8.57 -13.89
CA ASP A 229 -4.31 8.22 -15.22
C ASP A 229 -2.87 8.67 -15.48
N THR A 230 -2.44 9.82 -14.95
CA THR A 230 -1.05 10.31 -15.07
C THR A 230 -0.11 9.59 -14.11
N ARG A 231 -0.60 8.99 -13.01
CA ARG A 231 0.20 8.23 -12.04
C ARG A 231 0.02 6.72 -12.09
N ALA A 232 -0.91 6.22 -12.91
CA ALA A 232 -1.17 4.79 -13.07
C ALA A 232 0.09 3.99 -13.44
N PHE A 233 1.09 4.61 -14.09
CA PHE A 233 2.35 3.92 -14.42
C PHE A 233 3.02 3.28 -13.21
N ALA A 234 2.96 3.88 -12.02
CA ALA A 234 3.63 3.31 -10.84
C ALA A 234 2.96 1.99 -10.43
N LEU A 235 1.63 1.98 -10.37
CA LEU A 235 0.82 0.78 -10.12
C LEU A 235 1.02 -0.27 -11.23
N LEU A 236 1.08 0.16 -12.49
CA LEU A 236 1.22 -0.73 -13.64
C LEU A 236 2.64 -1.31 -13.78
N LEU A 237 3.68 -0.57 -13.42
CA LEU A 237 5.05 -1.09 -13.33
C LEU A 237 5.17 -2.13 -12.21
N GLY A 238 4.49 -1.90 -11.09
CA GLY A 238 4.30 -2.92 -10.05
C GLY A 238 3.59 -4.17 -10.57
N ALA A 239 2.49 -3.97 -11.30
CA ALA A 239 1.72 -5.05 -11.91
C ALA A 239 2.56 -5.87 -12.90
N LEU A 240 3.34 -5.20 -13.74
CA LEU A 240 4.30 -5.79 -14.68
C LEU A 240 5.35 -6.63 -13.93
N ALA A 241 5.93 -6.09 -12.85
CA ALA A 241 6.91 -6.76 -11.99
C ALA A 241 6.38 -8.07 -11.38
N ALA A 242 5.07 -8.18 -11.14
CA ALA A 242 4.47 -9.40 -10.60
C ALA A 242 4.28 -10.53 -11.62
N THR A 243 4.42 -10.25 -12.92
CA THR A 243 4.16 -11.23 -13.99
C THR A 243 5.27 -12.28 -14.11
N ALA A 244 4.93 -13.46 -14.63
CA ALA A 244 5.90 -14.56 -14.76
C ALA A 244 7.11 -14.21 -15.65
N PRO A 245 6.98 -13.48 -16.79
CA PRO A 245 8.13 -13.08 -17.58
C PRO A 245 9.16 -12.27 -16.78
N VAL A 246 8.70 -11.25 -16.04
CA VAL A 246 9.60 -10.38 -15.26
C VAL A 246 10.16 -11.11 -14.05
N ARG A 247 9.33 -11.88 -13.33
CA ARG A 247 9.80 -12.71 -12.21
C ARG A 247 10.84 -13.74 -12.64
N SER A 248 10.69 -14.32 -13.83
CA SER A 248 11.65 -15.29 -14.37
C SER A 248 12.97 -14.63 -14.74
N LEU A 249 12.94 -13.39 -15.25
CA LEU A 249 14.14 -12.61 -15.51
C LEU A 249 14.86 -12.24 -14.21
N ALA A 250 14.14 -11.75 -13.21
CA ALA A 250 14.70 -11.42 -11.90
C ALA A 250 15.34 -12.63 -11.20
N ALA A 251 14.72 -13.81 -11.31
CA ALA A 251 15.24 -15.05 -10.74
C ALA A 251 16.53 -15.56 -11.41
N ARG A 252 16.88 -15.08 -12.60
CA ARG A 252 18.15 -15.42 -13.28
C ARG A 252 19.33 -14.59 -12.79
N VAL A 253 19.09 -13.52 -12.03
CA VAL A 253 20.16 -12.66 -11.51
C VAL A 253 20.87 -13.38 -10.37
N PRO A 254 22.20 -13.60 -10.43
CA PRO A 254 22.95 -14.25 -9.35
C PRO A 254 22.82 -13.51 -8.02
N GLY A 255 22.78 -14.24 -6.91
CA GLY A 255 22.59 -13.67 -5.57
C GLY A 255 23.50 -12.48 -5.21
N PRO A 256 24.83 -12.56 -5.43
CA PRO A 256 25.74 -11.44 -5.16
C PRO A 256 25.44 -10.20 -6.00
N LEU A 257 25.14 -10.37 -7.29
CA LEU A 257 24.77 -9.29 -8.19
C LEU A 257 23.43 -8.68 -7.80
N SER A 258 22.43 -9.51 -7.48
CA SER A 258 21.12 -9.07 -7.00
C SER A 258 21.27 -8.21 -5.73
N GLY A 259 22.11 -8.62 -4.79
CA GLY A 259 22.41 -7.84 -3.59
C GLY A 259 23.06 -6.48 -3.88
N ALA A 260 24.05 -6.45 -4.78
CA ALA A 260 24.72 -5.21 -5.20
C ALA A 260 23.77 -4.24 -5.91
N VAL A 261 22.95 -4.75 -6.84
CA VAL A 261 21.94 -3.95 -7.55
C VAL A 261 20.87 -3.44 -6.58
N CYS A 262 20.41 -4.26 -5.64
CA CYS A 262 19.48 -3.81 -4.60
C CYS A 262 20.08 -2.68 -3.75
N ALA A 263 21.35 -2.79 -3.35
CA ALA A 263 22.03 -1.75 -2.59
C ALA A 263 22.19 -0.46 -3.40
N ALA A 264 22.58 -0.56 -4.68
CA ALA A 264 22.71 0.58 -5.58
C ALA A 264 21.36 1.28 -5.81
N LEU A 265 20.28 0.53 -6.05
CA LEU A 265 18.93 1.06 -6.20
C LEU A 265 18.44 1.70 -4.90
N ALA A 266 18.61 1.04 -3.75
CA ALA A 266 18.20 1.60 -2.47
C ALA A 266 18.98 2.90 -2.13
N GLY A 267 20.28 2.93 -2.42
CA GLY A 267 21.10 4.14 -2.28
C GLY A 267 20.67 5.26 -3.22
N GLY A 268 20.42 4.95 -4.50
CA GLY A 268 19.94 5.92 -5.49
C GLY A 268 18.56 6.49 -5.15
N LEU A 269 17.62 5.64 -4.71
CA LEU A 269 16.31 6.07 -4.21
C LEU A 269 16.45 6.94 -2.95
N GLY A 270 17.33 6.57 -2.02
CA GLY A 270 17.63 7.37 -0.83
C GLY A 270 18.21 8.74 -1.17
N ILE A 271 19.12 8.81 -2.15
CA ILE A 271 19.66 10.08 -2.67
C ILE A 271 18.55 10.92 -3.30
N ALA A 272 17.67 10.33 -4.10
CA ALA A 272 16.52 11.03 -4.67
C ALA A 272 15.62 11.61 -3.56
N TRP A 273 15.34 10.85 -2.49
CA TRP A 273 14.53 11.34 -1.37
C TRP A 273 15.17 12.50 -0.60
N VAL A 274 16.50 12.61 -0.61
CA VAL A 274 17.22 13.72 0.04
C VAL A 274 17.35 14.93 -0.89
N ARG A 275 17.53 14.72 -2.20
CA ARG A 275 17.90 15.77 -3.17
C ARG A 275 16.72 16.38 -3.90
N THR A 276 15.59 15.68 -4.00
CA THR A 276 14.41 16.17 -4.71
C THR A 276 13.64 17.14 -3.82
N ASP A 277 13.24 18.27 -4.40
CA ASP A 277 12.36 19.25 -3.76
C ASP A 277 11.11 19.42 -4.64
N GLY A 278 10.01 18.79 -4.22
CA GLY A 278 8.84 18.45 -5.03
C GLY A 278 8.42 19.48 -6.07
N GLU A 279 7.73 20.54 -5.65
CA GLU A 279 7.21 21.60 -6.54
C GLU A 279 8.32 22.30 -7.35
N HIS A 280 9.52 22.39 -6.79
CA HIS A 280 10.68 23.05 -7.42
C HIS A 280 11.50 22.12 -8.33
N ALA A 281 11.01 20.91 -8.63
CA ALA A 281 11.68 19.95 -9.50
C ALA A 281 10.84 19.62 -10.75
N PRO A 282 10.72 20.51 -11.76
CA PRO A 282 9.91 20.28 -12.96
C PRO A 282 10.25 18.98 -13.69
N GLY A 283 11.54 18.62 -13.75
CA GLY A 283 12.02 17.38 -14.37
C GLY A 283 11.46 16.11 -13.71
N LEU A 284 11.01 16.20 -12.46
CA LEU A 284 10.34 15.10 -11.77
C LEU A 284 8.99 14.77 -12.44
N PHE A 285 8.22 15.79 -12.81
CA PHE A 285 6.91 15.63 -13.44
C PHE A 285 7.01 15.39 -14.96
N GLN A 286 8.20 15.57 -15.54
CA GLN A 286 8.49 15.27 -16.95
C GLN A 286 9.10 13.86 -17.14
N GLY A 287 8.63 12.89 -16.35
CA GLY A 287 9.07 11.49 -16.41
C GLY A 287 10.03 11.05 -15.32
N GLY A 288 10.55 11.96 -14.48
CA GLY A 288 11.35 11.57 -13.32
C GLY A 288 10.61 10.65 -12.33
N LEU A 289 9.31 10.87 -12.10
CA LEU A 289 8.48 9.95 -11.32
C LEU A 289 8.38 8.57 -11.96
N PHE A 290 8.35 8.46 -13.29
CA PHE A 290 8.34 7.17 -13.97
C PHE A 290 9.66 6.43 -13.79
N VAL A 291 10.79 7.14 -13.87
CA VAL A 291 12.12 6.56 -13.60
C VAL A 291 12.22 6.07 -12.16
N HIS A 292 11.74 6.87 -11.19
CA HIS A 292 11.68 6.47 -9.80
C HIS A 292 10.81 5.21 -9.61
N ALA A 293 9.60 5.18 -10.17
CA ALA A 293 8.71 4.02 -10.11
C ALA A 293 9.32 2.76 -10.75
N ALA A 294 10.02 2.91 -11.88
CA ALA A 294 10.70 1.82 -12.55
C ALA A 294 11.85 1.27 -11.69
N ALA A 295 12.65 2.13 -11.05
CA ALA A 295 13.67 1.73 -10.10
C ALA A 295 13.08 0.97 -8.90
N CYS A 296 11.97 1.45 -8.35
CA CYS A 296 11.21 0.74 -7.31
C CYS A 296 10.74 -0.65 -7.80
N ALA A 297 10.22 -0.76 -9.03
CA ALA A 297 9.72 -2.02 -9.59
C ALA A 297 10.85 -3.05 -9.77
N VAL A 298 12.04 -2.62 -10.20
CA VAL A 298 13.23 -3.48 -10.28
C VAL A 298 13.66 -3.94 -8.89
N LEU A 299 13.76 -3.01 -7.93
CA LEU A 299 14.12 -3.34 -6.54
C LEU A 299 13.16 -4.38 -5.93
N ILE A 300 11.85 -4.17 -6.08
CA ILE A 300 10.81 -5.09 -5.60
C ILE A 300 10.93 -6.45 -6.29
N SER A 301 11.18 -6.48 -7.59
CA SER A 301 11.33 -7.74 -8.36
C SER A 301 12.52 -8.57 -7.86
N LEU A 302 13.67 -7.93 -7.61
CA LEU A 302 14.88 -8.59 -7.12
C LEU A 302 14.70 -9.10 -5.68
N LEU A 303 14.12 -8.29 -4.80
CA LEU A 303 13.82 -8.70 -3.42
C LEU A 303 12.80 -9.85 -3.36
N ALA A 304 11.80 -9.85 -4.23
CA ALA A 304 10.84 -10.94 -4.32
C ALA A 304 11.42 -12.22 -4.94
N ALA A 305 12.47 -12.12 -5.75
CA ALA A 305 13.19 -13.26 -6.32
C ALA A 305 14.18 -13.88 -5.32
N ALA A 306 14.79 -13.08 -4.44
CA ALA A 306 15.76 -13.52 -3.45
C ALA A 306 15.45 -12.96 -2.02
N PRO A 307 14.31 -13.34 -1.41
CA PRO A 307 13.88 -12.77 -0.13
C PRO A 307 14.81 -13.12 1.05
N GLU A 308 15.60 -14.18 0.93
CA GLU A 308 16.58 -14.63 1.94
C GLU A 308 17.99 -14.04 1.71
N GLY A 309 18.19 -13.26 0.64
CA GLY A 309 19.44 -12.54 0.39
C GLY A 309 19.69 -11.45 1.42
N ARG A 310 20.92 -10.91 1.48
CA ARG A 310 21.33 -9.89 2.48
C ARG A 310 20.35 -8.72 2.59
N ALA A 311 19.97 -8.12 1.44
CA ALA A 311 19.02 -7.02 1.38
C ALA A 311 17.62 -7.45 1.87
N GLY A 312 17.17 -8.65 1.49
CA GLY A 312 15.92 -9.23 1.94
C GLY A 312 15.89 -9.43 3.46
N THR A 313 16.94 -10.02 4.04
CA THR A 313 17.06 -10.23 5.47
C THR A 313 17.11 -8.93 6.27
N LEU A 314 17.82 -7.90 5.77
CA LEU A 314 17.86 -6.59 6.40
C LEU A 314 16.49 -5.91 6.41
N LEU A 315 15.82 -5.86 5.26
CA LEU A 315 14.48 -5.27 5.12
C LEU A 315 13.41 -6.09 5.85
N GLY A 316 13.56 -7.40 5.88
CA GLY A 316 12.66 -8.33 6.58
C GLY A 316 12.90 -8.41 8.09
N SER A 317 13.85 -7.64 8.63
CA SER A 317 14.10 -7.57 10.07
C SER A 317 12.89 -7.01 10.83
N ALA A 318 12.86 -7.24 12.15
CA ALA A 318 11.65 -7.02 12.94
C ALA A 318 11.14 -5.56 12.90
N LEU A 319 12.03 -4.58 12.95
CA LEU A 319 11.65 -3.17 13.03
C LEU A 319 11.05 -2.62 11.72
N PRO A 320 11.72 -2.70 10.56
CA PRO A 320 11.12 -2.24 9.29
C PRO A 320 9.83 -2.98 8.98
N ARG A 321 9.78 -4.30 9.24
CA ARG A 321 8.57 -5.09 9.03
C ARG A 321 7.40 -4.61 9.89
N ARG A 322 7.61 -4.38 11.19
CA ARG A 322 6.55 -3.88 12.10
C ARG A 322 6.03 -2.51 11.66
N LEU A 323 6.92 -1.61 11.23
CA LEU A 323 6.51 -0.33 10.63
C LEU A 323 5.69 -0.55 9.35
N GLY A 324 6.11 -1.49 8.50
CA GLY A 324 5.37 -1.90 7.31
C GLY A 324 3.97 -2.44 7.59
N GLU A 325 3.83 -3.24 8.66
CA GLU A 325 2.55 -3.79 9.11
C GLU A 325 1.60 -2.72 9.67
N LEU A 326 2.14 -1.60 10.16
CA LEU A 326 1.41 -0.42 10.65
C LEU A 326 1.24 0.67 9.58
N SER A 327 1.96 0.58 8.45
CA SER A 327 2.08 1.66 7.47
C SER A 327 0.74 2.24 7.00
N TYR A 328 -0.30 1.42 6.87
CA TYR A 328 -1.62 1.90 6.45
C TYR A 328 -2.25 2.82 7.49
N SER A 329 -2.43 2.36 8.73
CA SER A 329 -3.01 3.18 9.80
C SER A 329 -2.12 4.38 10.12
N LEU A 330 -0.79 4.20 10.08
CA LEU A 330 0.15 5.30 10.27
C LEU A 330 0.01 6.36 9.18
N TYR A 331 -0.12 5.96 7.91
CA TYR A 331 -0.39 6.88 6.82
C TYR A 331 -1.73 7.62 6.99
N LEU A 332 -2.77 6.96 7.50
CA LEU A 332 -4.03 7.65 7.77
C LEU A 332 -3.89 8.74 8.83
N TRP A 333 -3.16 8.47 9.92
CA TRP A 333 -3.07 9.38 11.08
C TRP A 333 -2.01 10.47 10.95
N HIS A 334 -0.88 10.22 10.29
CA HIS A 334 0.28 11.13 10.38
C HIS A 334 -0.05 12.57 9.98
N TRP A 335 -0.88 12.75 8.95
CA TRP A 335 -1.21 14.05 8.41
C TRP A 335 -2.21 14.84 9.28
N PRO A 336 -3.39 14.30 9.65
CA PRO A 336 -4.26 14.93 10.62
C PRO A 336 -3.57 15.26 11.94
N VAL A 337 -2.72 14.37 12.45
CA VAL A 337 -1.97 14.61 13.69
C VAL A 337 -1.00 15.78 13.50
N LEU A 338 -0.23 15.83 12.41
CA LEU A 338 0.69 16.93 12.15
C LEU A 338 -0.02 18.29 12.12
N LEU A 339 -1.21 18.37 11.51
CA LEU A 339 -1.96 19.62 11.35
C LEU A 339 -2.76 20.04 12.58
N LEU A 340 -3.33 19.08 13.31
CA LEU A 340 -4.25 19.36 14.42
C LEU A 340 -3.59 19.30 15.79
N LEU A 341 -2.38 18.74 15.89
CA LEU A 341 -1.63 18.73 17.15
C LEU A 341 -1.18 20.17 17.48
N PRO A 342 -1.58 20.72 18.65
CA PRO A 342 -1.24 22.08 19.04
C PRO A 342 0.28 22.30 19.11
N GLU A 343 0.71 23.52 18.80
CA GLU A 343 2.08 23.96 19.07
C GLU A 343 2.36 23.91 20.58
N VAL A 344 3.49 23.32 20.95
CA VAL A 344 3.97 23.30 22.34
C VAL A 344 5.11 24.31 22.47
N PRO A 345 4.97 25.36 23.30
CA PRO A 345 6.02 26.37 23.47
C PRO A 345 7.38 25.73 23.82
N GLY A 346 8.42 26.10 23.09
CA GLY A 346 9.79 25.58 23.27
C GLY A 346 10.06 24.22 22.60
N LEU A 347 9.06 23.58 21.98
CA LEU A 347 9.22 22.29 21.30
C LEU A 347 9.14 22.44 19.77
N GLY A 348 10.24 22.85 19.15
CA GLY A 348 10.37 23.00 17.69
C GLY A 348 11.12 21.85 17.01
N GLY A 349 11.22 21.90 15.68
CA GLY A 349 12.05 21.01 14.86
C GLY A 349 11.86 19.52 15.17
N TRP A 350 12.97 18.83 15.47
CA TRP A 350 12.95 17.39 15.79
C TRP A 350 12.14 17.04 17.04
N GLY A 351 12.00 17.95 18.01
CA GLY A 351 11.16 17.74 19.20
C GLY A 351 9.68 17.62 18.83
N ARG A 352 9.18 18.55 17.99
CA ARG A 352 7.82 18.52 17.43
C ARG A 352 7.61 17.26 16.59
N THR A 353 8.58 16.93 15.73
CA THR A 353 8.52 15.73 14.89
C THR A 353 8.44 14.45 15.72
N ALA A 354 9.24 14.32 16.78
CA ALA A 354 9.19 13.16 17.67
C ALA A 354 7.80 13.01 18.33
N LEU A 355 7.20 14.13 18.78
CA LEU A 355 5.86 14.12 19.35
C LEU A 355 4.79 13.71 18.32
N VAL A 356 4.82 14.28 17.11
CA VAL A 356 3.91 13.92 16.02
C VAL A 356 4.03 12.44 15.66
N VAL A 357 5.26 11.92 15.53
CA VAL A 357 5.53 10.50 15.28
C VAL A 357 4.95 9.63 16.39
N ALA A 358 5.19 9.99 17.67
CA ALA A 358 4.73 9.22 18.81
C ALA A 358 3.19 9.15 18.87
N VAL A 359 2.52 10.29 18.72
CA VAL A 359 1.04 10.36 18.70
C VAL A 359 0.48 9.58 17.51
N SER A 360 1.06 9.74 16.32
CA SER A 360 0.62 9.02 15.10
C SER A 360 0.81 7.50 15.24
N LEU A 361 1.94 7.05 15.81
CA LEU A 361 2.19 5.64 16.07
C LEU A 361 1.23 5.07 17.11
N ALA A 362 0.96 5.80 18.19
CA ALA A 362 0.01 5.38 19.21
C ALA A 362 -1.41 5.24 18.63
N ALA A 363 -1.87 6.24 17.87
CA ALA A 363 -3.18 6.22 17.21
C ALA A 363 -3.28 5.11 16.15
N ALA A 364 -2.21 4.90 15.35
CA ALA A 364 -2.11 3.82 14.38
C ALA A 364 -2.17 2.44 15.05
N GLN A 365 -1.43 2.25 16.13
CA GLN A 365 -1.40 1.00 16.88
C GLN A 365 -2.76 0.71 17.54
N ALA A 366 -3.41 1.72 18.12
CA ALA A 366 -4.76 1.60 18.67
C ALA A 366 -5.77 1.23 17.58
N THR A 367 -5.76 1.93 16.44
CA THR A 367 -6.64 1.65 15.29
C THR A 367 -6.44 0.23 14.78
N LYS A 368 -5.19 -0.22 14.67
CA LYS A 368 -4.86 -1.58 14.25
C LYS A 368 -5.47 -2.63 15.20
N LEU A 369 -5.27 -2.47 16.50
CA LEU A 369 -5.70 -3.46 17.50
C LEU A 369 -7.21 -3.46 17.76
N LEU A 370 -7.83 -2.28 17.71
CA LEU A 370 -9.24 -2.09 18.06
C LEU A 370 -10.18 -2.18 16.86
N VAL A 371 -9.69 -1.89 15.65
CA VAL A 371 -10.52 -1.82 14.43
C VAL A 371 -10.05 -2.82 13.38
N GLU A 372 -8.80 -2.72 12.92
CA GLU A 372 -8.34 -3.53 11.77
C GLU A 372 -8.27 -5.03 12.07
N ASP A 373 -7.53 -5.42 13.10
CA ASP A 373 -7.29 -6.83 13.42
C ASP A 373 -8.59 -7.55 13.84
N PRO A 374 -9.51 -6.94 14.63
CA PRO A 374 -10.80 -7.53 14.92
C PRO A 374 -11.64 -7.80 13.67
N VAL A 375 -11.74 -6.82 12.76
CA VAL A 375 -12.52 -6.94 11.53
C VAL A 375 -11.88 -7.94 10.56
N ARG A 376 -10.55 -8.00 10.53
CA ARG A 376 -9.78 -8.83 9.59
C ARG A 376 -9.68 -10.29 10.02
N TYR A 377 -9.54 -10.57 11.32
CA TYR A 377 -9.18 -11.91 11.80
C TYR A 377 -10.14 -12.52 12.83
N ARG A 378 -10.86 -11.72 13.61
CA ARG A 378 -11.53 -12.23 14.84
C ARG A 378 -13.04 -12.34 14.76
N THR A 379 -13.70 -11.74 13.78
CA THR A 379 -15.17 -11.68 13.74
C THR A 379 -15.76 -12.43 12.54
N PRO A 380 -16.34 -13.64 12.74
CA PRO A 380 -17.06 -14.36 11.68
C PRO A 380 -18.24 -13.55 11.11
N TRP A 381 -18.80 -12.63 11.91
CA TRP A 381 -19.91 -11.77 11.50
C TRP A 381 -19.51 -10.70 10.50
N THR A 382 -18.23 -10.42 10.27
CA THR A 382 -17.80 -9.51 9.19
C THR A 382 -17.83 -10.18 7.82
N THR A 383 -18.11 -11.49 7.76
CA THR A 383 -18.37 -12.21 6.52
C THR A 383 -19.87 -12.25 6.21
N GLY A 384 -20.22 -12.20 4.92
CA GLY A 384 -21.63 -12.20 4.48
C GLY A 384 -22.39 -10.91 4.85
N ARG A 385 -23.71 -11.05 5.05
CA ARG A 385 -24.66 -9.92 5.23
C ARG A 385 -24.38 -9.08 6.48
N ARG A 386 -23.94 -9.69 7.58
CA ARG A 386 -23.66 -9.00 8.85
C ARG A 386 -22.47 -8.03 8.75
N GLY A 387 -21.45 -8.38 7.96
CA GLY A 387 -20.31 -7.50 7.74
C GLY A 387 -20.64 -6.30 6.86
N LEU A 388 -21.52 -6.51 5.88
CA LEU A 388 -22.08 -5.42 5.09
C LEU A 388 -22.91 -4.47 5.96
N ILE A 389 -23.70 -5.00 6.90
CA ILE A 389 -24.46 -4.19 7.86
C ILE A 389 -23.51 -3.38 8.77
N ALA A 390 -22.47 -4.00 9.31
CA ALA A 390 -21.49 -3.29 10.15
C ALA A 390 -20.76 -2.17 9.37
N LEU A 391 -20.37 -2.44 8.13
CA LEU A 391 -19.77 -1.44 7.26
C LEU A 391 -20.76 -0.31 6.92
N ALA A 392 -22.01 -0.66 6.57
CA ALA A 392 -23.06 0.31 6.29
C ALA A 392 -23.39 1.17 7.52
N ALA A 393 -23.41 0.57 8.72
CA ALA A 393 -23.58 1.29 9.97
C ALA A 393 -22.41 2.24 10.24
N ALA A 394 -21.16 1.82 10.04
CA ALA A 394 -20.00 2.69 10.18
C ALA A 394 -20.06 3.87 9.21
N VAL A 395 -20.40 3.61 7.93
CA VAL A 395 -20.60 4.66 6.92
C VAL A 395 -21.75 5.59 7.33
N ALA A 396 -22.88 5.06 7.78
CA ALA A 396 -24.02 5.87 8.22
C ALA A 396 -23.68 6.74 9.43
N VAL A 397 -22.89 6.23 10.38
CA VAL A 397 -22.36 7.03 11.50
C VAL A 397 -21.45 8.14 11.00
N THR A 398 -20.51 7.85 10.10
CA THR A 398 -19.63 8.88 9.53
C THR A 398 -20.43 9.95 8.78
N VAL A 399 -21.44 9.55 7.98
CA VAL A 399 -22.35 10.46 7.28
C VAL A 399 -23.18 11.28 8.26
N GLY A 400 -23.72 10.65 9.31
CA GLY A 400 -24.49 11.33 10.36
C GLY A 400 -23.66 12.37 11.11
N VAL A 401 -22.41 12.03 11.46
CA VAL A 401 -21.46 12.98 12.08
C VAL A 401 -21.18 14.15 11.12
N TRP A 402 -20.85 13.85 9.86
CA TRP A 402 -20.61 14.88 8.85
C TRP A 402 -21.82 15.81 8.68
N ALA A 403 -23.03 15.26 8.60
CA ALA A 403 -24.26 16.03 8.44
C ALA A 403 -24.60 16.88 9.68
N ALA A 404 -24.32 16.37 10.89
CA ALA A 404 -24.60 17.04 12.16
C ALA A 404 -23.59 18.14 12.51
N LEU A 405 -22.37 18.09 11.95
CA LEU A 405 -21.37 19.12 12.17
C LEU A 405 -21.87 20.48 11.61
N PRO A 406 -21.74 21.57 12.37
CA PRO A 406 -22.19 22.88 11.91
C PRO A 406 -21.32 23.39 10.77
N GLN A 407 -21.91 24.17 9.86
CA GLN A 407 -21.12 24.96 8.91
C GLN A 407 -20.43 26.10 9.67
N PRO A 408 -19.15 26.39 9.41
CA PRO A 408 -18.52 27.60 9.92
C PRO A 408 -19.27 28.84 9.38
N PRO A 409 -19.30 29.96 10.14
CA PRO A 409 -19.95 31.18 9.69
C PRO A 409 -19.43 31.64 8.33
N MET A 410 -20.31 32.20 7.49
CA MET A 410 -19.92 32.84 6.23
C MET A 410 -18.90 33.95 6.53
N GLY A 411 -17.75 33.95 5.85
CA GLY A 411 -16.65 34.89 6.10
C GLY A 411 -15.66 34.49 7.21
N ALA A 412 -15.87 33.37 7.91
CA ALA A 412 -14.91 32.91 8.90
C ALA A 412 -13.58 32.49 8.23
N GLY A 413 -12.52 33.28 8.46
CA GLY A 413 -11.21 33.09 7.84
C GLY A 413 -11.01 33.79 6.50
N THR A 414 -11.91 34.69 6.08
CA THR A 414 -11.62 35.66 5.02
C THR A 414 -11.06 36.93 5.64
N VAL A 415 -10.02 37.51 5.02
CA VAL A 415 -9.52 38.83 5.40
C VAL A 415 -10.49 39.86 4.82
N ASP A 416 -11.09 40.69 5.67
CA ASP A 416 -11.91 41.80 5.20
C ASP A 416 -10.99 42.89 4.62
N VAL A 417 -11.05 43.06 3.29
CA VAL A 417 -10.24 44.05 2.58
C VAL A 417 -10.62 45.49 3.02
N GLY A 418 -11.85 45.69 3.51
CA GLY A 418 -12.30 46.96 4.08
C GLY A 418 -11.59 47.34 5.37
N GLU A 419 -11.23 46.36 6.21
CA GLU A 419 -10.46 46.61 7.44
C GLU A 419 -9.00 46.93 7.15
N LEU A 420 -8.42 46.41 6.06
CA LEU A 420 -7.08 46.75 5.62
C LEU A 420 -6.96 48.13 4.96
N ALA A 421 -8.06 48.68 4.44
CA ALA A 421 -8.09 50.00 3.82
C ALA A 421 -8.40 51.14 4.82
N ALA A 422 -8.76 50.80 6.06
CA ALA A 422 -9.16 51.74 7.11
C ALA A 422 -8.06 52.04 8.15
N GLY A 423 -6.88 51.42 8.04
CA GLY A 423 -5.69 51.68 8.84
C GLY A 423 -4.52 52.13 7.97
#